data_AF-A0A2D6Q393-F1
#
_entry.id   AF-A0A2D6Q393-F1
#
_cell.length_a   1.000
_cell.length_b   1.000
_cell.length_c   1.000
_cell.angle_alpha   90.00
_cell.angle_beta   90.00
_cell.angle_gamma   90.00
#
_symmetry.space_group_name_H-M   'P 1'
#
loop_
_entity.id
_entity.type
_entity.pdbx_description
1 polymer ?
#
loop_
_entity_poly.entity_id
_entity_poly.type
_entity_poly.pdbx_seq_one_letter_code
_entity_poly.pdbx_strand_id
1 'polypeptide(L)'
;MQKNNSKIKNDFGKRAYLYALSIINLIKQIDNKNMSNNIIARQLIRSATSIGANIVEAQAGRTKRDFTNFINNSLKSSNECKFWICLLR
;
A
#
# COMPACT_ATOMS: atom_id res chain seq x y z
N MET A 1 -22.41 17.25 -16.94
CA MET A 1 -22.13 16.37 -15.76
C MET A 1 -20.71 15.76 -15.84
N GLN A 2 -19.62 16.56 -15.80
CA GLN A 2 -18.24 16.04 -15.94
C GLN A 2 -17.28 16.38 -14.77
N LYS A 3 -17.74 17.06 -13.71
CA LYS A 3 -16.86 17.51 -12.60
C LYS A 3 -16.54 16.47 -11.50
N ASN A 4 -17.17 15.27 -11.52
CA ASN A 4 -17.00 14.29 -10.43
C ASN A 4 -15.86 13.27 -10.63
N ASN A 5 -15.41 13.02 -11.87
CA ASN A 5 -14.39 11.99 -12.14
C ASN A 5 -12.95 12.41 -11.78
N SER A 6 -12.64 13.72 -11.78
CA SER A 6 -11.31 14.21 -11.40
C SER A 6 -11.06 14.13 -9.88
N LYS A 7 -12.10 14.30 -9.07
CA LYS A 7 -12.03 14.25 -7.60
C LYS A 7 -11.77 12.83 -7.08
N ILE A 8 -12.39 11.83 -7.71
CA ILE A 8 -12.23 10.40 -7.36
C ILE A 8 -10.82 9.90 -7.75
N LYS A 9 -10.30 10.33 -8.92
CA LYS A 9 -8.94 9.97 -9.38
C LYS A 9 -7.84 10.44 -8.41
N ASN A 10 -8.02 11.60 -7.80
CA ASN A 10 -7.07 12.15 -6.81
C ASN A 10 -7.21 11.54 -5.41
N ASP A 11 -8.31 10.83 -5.11
CA ASP A 11 -8.54 10.25 -3.79
C ASP A 11 -7.74 8.95 -3.58
N PHE A 12 -7.67 8.08 -4.60
CA PHE A 12 -7.11 6.74 -4.43
C PHE A 12 -5.61 6.73 -4.09
N GLY A 13 -4.79 7.47 -4.86
CA GLY A 13 -3.35 7.59 -4.58
C GLY A 13 -3.07 8.26 -3.23
N LYS A 14 -3.85 9.29 -2.89
CA LYS A 14 -3.76 9.97 -1.59
C LYS A 14 -4.08 9.02 -0.43
N ARG A 15 -5.13 8.21 -0.57
CA ARG A 15 -5.51 7.20 0.43
C ARG A 15 -4.42 6.15 0.62
N ALA A 16 -3.81 5.67 -0.47
CA ALA A 16 -2.69 4.73 -0.39
C ALA A 16 -1.46 5.35 0.31
N TYR A 17 -1.16 6.62 0.04
CA TYR A 17 -0.09 7.34 0.72
C TYR A 17 -0.37 7.50 2.23
N LEU A 18 -1.57 7.95 2.59
CA LEU A 18 -1.97 8.08 4.00
C LEU A 18 -1.98 6.72 4.70
N TYR A 19 -2.38 5.66 4.02
CA TYR A 19 -2.29 4.30 4.53
C TYR A 19 -0.85 3.88 4.81
N ALA A 20 0.09 4.12 3.88
CA ALA A 20 1.50 3.81 4.11
C ALA A 20 2.07 4.59 5.32
N LEU A 21 1.72 5.87 5.48
CA LEU A 21 2.09 6.65 6.68
C LEU A 21 1.51 6.06 7.97
N SER A 22 0.26 5.58 7.94
CA SER A 22 -0.37 4.95 9.09
C SER A 22 0.36 3.67 9.52
N ILE A 23 0.81 2.86 8.56
CA ILE A 23 1.59 1.65 8.81
C ILE A 23 2.98 1.97 9.36
N ILE A 24 3.65 3.01 8.83
CA ILE A 24 4.94 3.48 9.37
C ILE A 24 4.78 3.89 10.83
N ASN A 25 3.70 4.59 11.17
CA ASN A 25 3.44 5.00 12.55
C ASN A 25 3.09 3.82 13.46
N LEU A 26 2.32 2.84 12.97
CA LEU A 26 2.05 1.58 13.69
C LEU A 26 3.36 0.85 14.03
N ILE A 27 4.26 0.71 13.06
CA ILE A 27 5.52 -0.03 13.23
C ILE A 27 6.45 0.64 14.25
N LYS A 28 6.43 1.98 14.36
CA LYS A 28 7.18 2.69 15.41
C LYS A 28 6.72 2.31 16.83
N GLN A 29 5.49 1.80 16.98
CA GLN A 29 4.93 1.39 18.27
C GLN A 29 5.16 -0.09 18.58
N ILE A 30 5.63 -0.89 17.61
CA ILE A 30 5.91 -2.31 17.82
C ILE A 30 7.24 -2.47 18.57
N ASP A 31 7.26 -3.34 19.58
CA ASP A 31 8.51 -3.71 20.24
C ASP A 31 9.40 -4.53 19.29
N ASN A 32 10.47 -3.89 18.84
CA ASN A 32 11.41 -4.43 17.88
C ASN A 32 12.49 -5.33 18.52
N LYS A 33 12.45 -5.54 19.85
CA LYS A 33 13.35 -6.48 20.54
C LYS A 33 12.99 -7.93 20.26
N ASN A 34 11.71 -8.22 19.99
CA ASN A 34 11.28 -9.54 19.57
C ASN A 34 11.60 -9.77 18.09
N MET A 35 12.33 -10.85 17.79
CA MET A 35 12.76 -11.18 16.42
C MET A 35 11.57 -11.37 15.46
N SER A 36 10.51 -12.04 15.90
CA SER A 36 9.30 -12.26 15.09
C SER A 36 8.61 -10.94 14.76
N ASN A 37 8.47 -10.06 15.76
CA ASN A 37 7.89 -8.73 15.55
C ASN A 37 8.70 -7.90 14.55
N ASN A 38 10.04 -7.94 14.65
CA ASN A 38 10.91 -7.24 13.72
C ASN A 38 10.72 -7.73 12.27
N ILE A 39 10.67 -9.05 12.07
CA ILE A 39 10.47 -9.66 10.75
C ILE A 39 9.10 -9.29 10.18
N ILE A 40 8.04 -9.40 10.99
CA ILE A 40 6.68 -9.06 10.57
C ILE A 40 6.57 -7.56 10.25
N ALA A 41 7.12 -6.69 11.10
CA ALA A 41 7.14 -5.25 10.86
C ALA A 41 7.85 -4.89 9.54
N ARG A 42 8.99 -5.54 9.25
CA ARG A 42 9.71 -5.35 7.97
C ARG A 42 8.90 -5.81 6.76
N GLN A 43 8.18 -6.91 6.86
CA GLN A 43 7.32 -7.36 5.75
C GLN A 43 6.10 -6.46 5.58
N LEU A 44 5.54 -5.99 6.70
CA LEU A 44 4.40 -5.09 6.71
C LEU A 44 4.73 -3.74 6.07
N ILE A 45 5.84 -3.08 6.45
CA ILE A 45 6.21 -1.78 5.86
C ILE A 45 6.48 -1.91 4.36
N ARG A 46 7.12 -3.01 3.93
CA ARG A 46 7.45 -3.24 2.52
C ARG A 46 6.20 -3.43 1.69
N SER A 47 5.28 -4.28 2.15
CA SER A 47 4.01 -4.52 1.44
C SER A 47 3.12 -3.27 1.44
N ALA A 48 3.01 -2.54 2.55
CA ALA A 48 2.21 -1.32 2.64
C ALA A 48 2.70 -0.20 1.72
N THR A 49 4.01 0.06 1.66
CA THR A 49 4.59 1.08 0.77
C THR A 49 4.51 0.67 -0.70
N SER A 50 4.61 -0.63 -1.00
CA SER A 50 4.47 -1.17 -2.36
C SER A 50 3.09 -0.94 -2.97
N ILE A 51 2.02 -0.87 -2.16
CA ILE A 51 0.66 -0.53 -2.63
C ILE A 51 0.69 0.83 -3.34
N GLY A 52 1.22 1.86 -2.67
CA GLY A 52 1.30 3.22 -3.19
C GLY A 52 2.26 3.34 -4.37
N ALA A 53 3.44 2.69 -4.27
CA ALA A 53 4.42 2.68 -5.36
C ALA A 53 3.83 2.11 -6.66
N ASN A 54 3.15 0.96 -6.60
CA ASN A 54 2.50 0.39 -7.77
C ASN A 54 1.38 1.28 -8.33
N ILE A 55 0.67 2.06 -7.49
CA ILE A 55 -0.34 3.01 -7.98
C ILE A 55 0.32 4.16 -8.76
N VAL A 56 1.47 4.66 -8.30
CA VAL A 56 2.25 5.67 -9.02
C VAL A 56 2.74 5.13 -10.37
N GLU A 57 3.27 3.90 -10.39
CA GLU A 57 3.68 3.22 -11.64
C GLU A 57 2.50 2.99 -12.59
N ALA A 58 1.32 2.63 -12.06
CA ALA A 58 0.11 2.50 -12.87
C ALA A 58 -0.23 3.83 -13.58
N GLN A 59 -0.12 4.95 -12.86
CA GLN A 59 -0.38 6.29 -13.42
C GLN A 59 0.65 6.72 -14.46
N ALA A 60 1.91 6.28 -14.33
CA ALA A 60 2.98 6.53 -15.30
C ALA A 60 2.98 5.54 -16.49
N GLY A 61 2.17 4.49 -16.42
CA GLY A 61 2.09 3.45 -17.44
C GLY A 61 1.67 3.96 -18.82
N ARG A 62 2.25 3.37 -19.88
CA ARG A 62 2.01 3.79 -21.28
C ARG A 62 0.75 3.16 -21.88
N THR A 63 0.37 1.96 -21.42
CA THR A 63 -0.79 1.23 -21.94
C THR A 63 -1.82 0.93 -20.86
N LYS A 64 -3.06 0.66 -21.28
CA LYS A 64 -4.12 0.15 -20.37
C LYS A 64 -3.74 -1.17 -19.71
N ARG A 65 -2.95 -2.00 -20.39
CA ARG A 65 -2.47 -3.28 -19.86
C ARG A 65 -1.49 -3.04 -18.70
N ASP A 66 -0.56 -2.09 -18.87
CA ASP A 66 0.40 -1.74 -17.82
C ASP A 66 -0.33 -1.21 -16.58
N PHE A 67 -1.30 -0.31 -16.79
CA PHE A 67 -2.15 0.19 -15.71
C PHE A 67 -2.79 -0.95 -14.92
N THR A 68 -3.46 -1.89 -15.59
CA THR A 68 -4.11 -3.04 -14.94
C THR A 68 -3.11 -3.94 -14.22
N ASN A 69 -1.93 -4.17 -14.82
CA ASN A 69 -0.88 -5.00 -14.21
C ASN A 69 -0.36 -4.39 -12.91
N PHE A 70 -0.07 -3.09 -12.90
CA PHE A 70 0.38 -2.40 -11.69
C PHE A 70 -0.71 -2.33 -10.62
N ILE A 71 -1.97 -2.10 -11.00
CA ILE A 71 -3.09 -2.17 -10.03
C ILE A 71 -3.25 -3.58 -9.45
N ASN A 72 -3.09 -4.64 -10.25
CA ASN A 72 -3.10 -6.02 -9.76
C ASN A 72 -1.95 -6.30 -8.78
N ASN A 73 -0.76 -5.75 -9.04
CA ASN A 73 0.36 -5.84 -8.09
C ASN A 73 0.05 -5.10 -6.79
N SER A 74 -0.55 -3.90 -6.87
CA SER A 74 -1.02 -3.15 -5.69
C SER A 74 -2.03 -3.96 -4.86
N LEU A 75 -2.97 -4.67 -5.51
CA LEU A 75 -3.92 -5.57 -4.84
C LEU A 75 -3.21 -6.74 -4.13
N LYS A 76 -2.22 -7.37 -4.78
CA LYS A 76 -1.42 -8.44 -4.15
C LYS A 76 -0.69 -7.92 -2.91
N SER A 77 -0.05 -6.76 -2.99
CA SER A 77 0.60 -6.12 -1.85
C SER A 77 -0.38 -5.77 -0.73
N SER A 78 -1.61 -5.36 -1.06
CA SER A 78 -2.66 -5.12 -0.08
C SER A 78 -3.08 -6.40 0.66
N ASN A 79 -3.20 -7.53 -0.05
CA ASN A 79 -3.48 -8.82 0.57
C ASN A 79 -2.34 -9.30 1.47
N GLU A 80 -1.08 -9.14 1.06
CA GLU A 80 0.08 -9.40 1.92
C GLU A 80 0.04 -8.53 3.19
N CYS A 81 -0.21 -7.23 3.03
CA CYS A 81 -0.30 -6.29 4.15
C CYS A 81 -1.38 -6.71 5.16
N LYS A 82 -2.56 -7.12 4.67
CA LYS A 82 -3.65 -7.65 5.51
C LYS A 82 -3.21 -8.89 6.28
N PHE A 83 -2.50 -9.82 5.64
CA PHE A 83 -1.97 -11.02 6.29
C PHE A 83 -1.02 -10.67 7.43
N TRP A 84 -0.06 -9.76 7.20
CA TRP A 84 0.89 -9.33 8.24
C TRP A 84 0.22 -8.61 9.41
N ILE A 85 -0.79 -7.77 9.14
CA ILE A 85 -1.58 -7.14 10.22
C ILE A 85 -2.31 -8.21 11.06
N CYS A 86 -2.86 -9.25 10.43
CA CYS A 86 -3.51 -10.34 11.16
C CYS A 86 -2.54 -11.09 12.07
N LEU A 87 -1.27 -11.23 11.69
CA LEU A 87 -0.24 -11.87 12.51
C LEU A 87 0.23 -11.00 13.70
N LEU A 88 -0.06 -9.70 13.69
CA LEU A 88 0.26 -8.77 14.79
C LEU A 88 -0.86 -8.64 15.84
N ARG A 89 -2.04 -9.22 15.59
CA ARG A 89 -3.17 -9.24 16.54
C ARG A 89 -2.98 -10.33 17.58
#